data_AF-A0A4R0P0W5-F1
#
_entry.id   AF-A0A4R0P0W5-F1
#
_cell.length_a   1.000
_cell.length_b   1.000
_cell.length_c   1.000
_cell.angle_alpha   90.00
_cell.angle_beta   90.00
_cell.angle_gamma   90.00
#
_symmetry.space_group_name_H-M   'P 1'
#
loop_
_entity.id
_entity.type
_entity.pdbx_description
1 polymer ?
#
loop_
_entity_poly.entity_id
_entity_poly.type
_entity_poly.pdbx_seq_one_letter_code
_entity_poly.pdbx_strand_id
1 'polypeptide(L)'
;MTATDMTPPTGEERLRSRRRKFARYCLLAFAVALVAGMASGYLGALVAQGTLPRGLIYGTTAAFLLAFTWFTRDYLRRVDELDLLDNLWAGLIGFSVFFAGFPSGTACISSASLRQ
;
A
#
# COMPACT_ATOMS: atom_id res chain seq x y z
N MET A 1 40.85 -11.44 -15.76
CA MET A 1 40.18 -10.13 -15.73
C MET A 1 40.28 -9.54 -17.13
N THR A 2 39.27 -9.76 -17.95
CA THR A 2 39.22 -9.34 -19.36
C THR A 2 38.75 -7.88 -19.45
N ALA A 3 39.45 -7.09 -20.25
CA ALA A 3 39.26 -5.65 -20.44
C ALA A 3 37.99 -5.33 -21.25
N THR A 4 36.80 -5.53 -20.68
CA THR A 4 35.52 -5.20 -21.34
C THR A 4 34.78 -4.01 -20.72
N ASP A 5 35.31 -3.32 -19.72
CA ASP A 5 34.49 -2.47 -18.84
C ASP A 5 34.98 -1.01 -18.67
N MET A 6 35.45 -0.38 -19.76
CA MET A 6 35.87 1.04 -19.75
C MET A 6 34.96 1.96 -20.56
N THR A 7 33.79 1.49 -20.99
CA THR A 7 32.73 2.36 -21.52
C THR A 7 31.85 2.85 -20.36
N PRO A 8 31.72 4.17 -20.13
CA PRO A 8 30.78 4.66 -19.13
C PRO A 8 29.38 4.11 -19.45
N PRO A 9 28.63 3.61 -18.45
CA PRO A 9 27.33 3.00 -18.67
C PRO A 9 26.43 3.99 -19.40
N THR A 10 25.76 3.50 -20.44
CA THR A 10 24.92 4.37 -21.28
C THR A 10 23.77 4.94 -20.45
N GLY A 11 23.24 6.11 -20.84
CA GLY A 11 22.15 6.74 -20.10
C GLY A 11 20.94 5.81 -19.90
N GLU A 12 20.67 4.94 -20.86
CA GLU A 12 19.60 3.94 -20.81
C GLU A 12 19.84 2.85 -19.76
N GLU A 13 21.07 2.38 -19.60
CA GLU A 13 21.43 1.39 -18.57
C GLU A 13 21.30 1.97 -17.17
N ARG A 14 21.68 3.24 -16.99
CA ARG A 14 21.50 3.96 -15.72
C ARG A 14 20.02 4.10 -15.37
N LEU A 15 19.17 4.44 -16.33
CA LEU A 15 17.72 4.54 -16.13
C LEU A 15 17.07 3.17 -15.83
N ARG A 16 17.45 2.13 -16.57
CA ARG A 16 16.95 0.76 -16.36
C ARG A 16 17.32 0.20 -14.99
N SER A 17 18.54 0.48 -14.52
CA SER A 17 18.98 0.06 -13.18
C SER A 17 18.22 0.77 -12.06
N ARG A 18 17.90 2.07 -12.20
CA ARG A 18 17.08 2.82 -11.25
C ARG A 18 15.64 2.30 -11.18
N ARG A 19 14.99 2.12 -12.33
CA ARG A 19 13.63 1.55 -12.41
C ARG A 19 13.54 0.17 -11.76
N ARG A 20 14.54 -0.69 -11.96
CA ARG A 20 14.56 -2.03 -11.35
C ARG A 20 14.73 -1.98 -9.82
N LYS A 21 15.54 -1.06 -9.30
CA LYS A 21 15.68 -0.84 -7.85
C LYS A 21 14.37 -0.34 -7.24
N PHE A 22 13.70 0.59 -7.91
CA PHE A 22 12.40 1.10 -7.49
C PHE A 22 11.31 0.02 -7.51
N ALA A 23 11.21 -0.76 -8.59
CA ALA A 23 10.26 -1.87 -8.69
C ALA A 23 10.48 -2.92 -7.59
N ARG A 24 11.74 -3.26 -7.28
CA ARG A 24 12.08 -4.16 -6.16
C ARG A 24 11.64 -3.59 -4.81
N TYR A 25 11.85 -2.29 -4.59
CA TYR A 25 11.39 -1.61 -3.37
C TYR A 25 9.87 -1.68 -3.23
N CYS A 26 9.12 -1.38 -4.30
CA CYS A 26 7.66 -1.48 -4.30
C CYS A 26 7.18 -2.91 -4.04
N LEU A 27 7.80 -3.90 -4.67
CA LEU A 27 7.44 -5.31 -4.48
C LEU A 27 7.69 -5.78 -3.04
N LEU A 28 8.81 -5.39 -2.44
CA LEU A 28 9.09 -5.69 -1.04
C LEU A 28 8.10 -5.00 -0.10
N ALA A 29 7.79 -3.73 -0.35
CA ALA A 29 6.81 -3.01 0.45
C ALA A 29 5.41 -3.63 0.36
N PHE A 30 5.00 -4.06 -0.84
CA PHE A 30 3.74 -4.75 -1.05
C PHE A 30 3.70 -6.11 -0.32
N ALA A 31 4.79 -6.88 -0.38
CA ALA A 31 4.90 -8.14 0.36
C ALA A 31 4.77 -7.92 1.88
N VAL A 32 5.44 -6.91 2.42
CA VAL A 32 5.32 -6.54 3.85
C VAL A 32 3.89 -6.12 4.19
N ALA A 33 3.25 -5.30 3.37
CA ALA A 33 1.88 -4.84 3.58
C ALA A 33 0.87 -6.01 3.56
N LEU A 34 1.06 -6.97 2.67
CA LEU A 34 0.23 -8.17 2.58
C LEU A 34 0.34 -9.00 3.87
N VAL A 35 1.56 -9.27 4.33
CA VAL A 35 1.79 -10.01 5.58
C VAL A 35 1.21 -9.25 6.78
N ALA A 36 1.42 -7.93 6.85
CA ALA A 36 0.86 -7.10 7.91
C ALA A 36 -0.68 -7.09 7.90
N GLY A 37 -1.32 -7.08 6.72
CA GLY A 37 -2.76 -7.16 6.58
C GLY A 37 -3.35 -8.50 7.01
N MET A 38 -2.69 -9.61 6.68
CA MET A 38 -3.10 -10.94 7.16
C MET A 38 -2.94 -11.05 8.68
N ALA A 39 -1.82 -10.55 9.22
CA ALA A 39 -1.58 -10.55 10.66
C ALA A 39 -2.59 -9.68 11.41
N SER A 40 -2.94 -8.50 10.89
CA SER A 40 -3.93 -7.62 11.52
C SER A 40 -5.33 -8.24 11.51
N GLY A 41 -5.72 -8.92 10.43
CA GLY A 41 -6.99 -9.67 10.38
C GLY A 41 -7.06 -10.79 11.42
N TYR A 42 -5.98 -11.55 11.58
CA TYR A 42 -5.88 -12.59 12.60
C TYR A 42 -5.94 -12.03 14.02
N LEU A 43 -5.21 -10.93 14.29
CA LEU A 43 -5.25 -10.23 15.58
C LEU A 43 -6.65 -9.68 15.87
N GLY A 44 -7.35 -9.15 14.86
CA GLY A 44 -8.74 -8.69 15.00
C GLY A 44 -9.69 -9.80 15.43
N ALA A 45 -9.55 -11.00 14.87
CA ALA A 45 -10.35 -12.16 15.26
C ALA A 45 -10.09 -12.58 16.73
N LEU A 46 -8.84 -12.55 17.17
CA LEU A 46 -8.48 -12.86 18.58
C LEU A 46 -9.01 -11.83 19.57
N VAL A 47 -9.06 -10.55 19.18
CA VAL A 47 -9.70 -9.51 20.01
C VAL A 47 -11.22 -9.71 20.06
N ALA A 48 -11.86 -10.09 18.94
CA ALA A 48 -13.29 -10.38 18.90
C ALA A 48 -13.68 -11.59 19.77
N GLN A 49 -12.79 -12.59 19.86
CA GLN A 49 -12.95 -13.75 20.74
C GLN A 49 -12.70 -13.44 22.23
N GLY A 50 -12.24 -12.23 22.56
CA GLY A 50 -11.96 -11.81 23.94
C GLY A 50 -10.62 -12.31 24.50
N THR A 51 -9.80 -12.99 23.68
CA THR A 51 -8.47 -13.46 24.06
C THR A 51 -7.47 -12.31 24.22
N LEU A 52 -7.66 -11.23 23.45
CA LEU A 52 -6.80 -10.04 23.47
C LEU A 52 -7.58 -8.77 23.86
N PRO A 53 -6.92 -7.81 24.54
CA PRO A 53 -7.55 -6.57 24.93
C PRO A 53 -7.89 -5.70 23.71
N ARG A 54 -9.06 -5.04 23.74
CA ARG A 54 -9.53 -4.15 22.67
C ARG A 54 -8.58 -2.97 22.41
N GLY A 55 -7.79 -2.58 23.41
CA GLY A 55 -6.74 -1.57 23.29
C GLY A 55 -5.71 -1.88 22.20
N LEU A 56 -5.47 -3.17 21.92
CA LEU A 56 -4.52 -3.60 20.91
C LEU A 56 -4.90 -3.13 19.50
N ILE A 57 -6.20 -3.04 19.20
CA ILE A 57 -6.70 -2.56 17.90
C ILE A 57 -6.23 -1.12 17.65
N TYR A 58 -6.36 -0.24 18.64
CA TYR A 58 -5.93 1.15 18.50
C TYR A 58 -4.42 1.24 18.32
N GLY A 59 -3.64 0.41 19.02
CA GLY A 59 -2.19 0.32 18.87
C GLY A 59 -1.79 -0.13 17.47
N THR A 60 -2.39 -1.20 16.95
CA THR A 60 -2.11 -1.70 15.60
C THR A 60 -2.51 -0.69 14.53
N THR A 61 -3.64 0.01 14.71
CA THR A 61 -4.09 1.05 13.78
C THR A 61 -3.14 2.25 13.78
N ALA A 62 -2.71 2.73 14.96
CA ALA A 62 -1.75 3.82 15.06
C ALA A 62 -0.40 3.46 14.41
N ALA A 63 0.10 2.24 14.66
CA ALA A 63 1.32 1.75 14.03
C ALA A 63 1.19 1.67 12.49
N PHE A 64 0.04 1.22 11.99
CA PHE A 64 -0.23 1.16 10.56
C PHE A 64 -0.25 2.55 9.92
N LEU A 65 -0.89 3.53 10.57
CA LEU A 65 -0.90 4.92 10.10
C LEU A 65 0.52 5.50 10.05
N LEU A 66 1.32 5.33 11.10
CA LEU A 66 2.70 5.81 11.12
C LEU A 66 3.55 5.16 10.03
N ALA A 67 3.44 3.84 9.86
CA ALA A 67 4.14 3.10 8.82
C ALA A 67 3.71 3.58 7.42
N PHE A 68 2.42 3.81 7.20
CA PHE A 68 1.87 4.28 5.95
C PHE A 68 2.34 5.71 5.63
N THR A 69 2.30 6.63 6.60
CA THR A 69 2.79 8.00 6.41
C THR A 69 4.29 8.03 6.12
N TRP A 70 5.08 7.25 6.86
CA TRP A 70 6.52 7.13 6.63
C TRP A 70 6.82 6.58 5.25
N PHE A 71 6.17 5.47 4.90
CA PHE A 71 6.32 4.83 3.60
C PHE A 71 5.96 5.76 2.45
N THR A 72 4.83 6.47 2.57
CA THR A 72 4.38 7.45 1.56
C THR A 72 5.40 8.57 1.37
N ARG A 73 5.93 9.12 2.47
CA ARG A 73 6.96 10.16 2.41
C ARG A 73 8.25 9.66 1.76
N ASP A 74 8.70 8.46 2.11
CA ASP A 74 9.93 7.88 1.55
C ASP A 74 9.75 7.49 0.08
N TYR A 75 8.57 7.00 -0.29
CA TYR A 75 8.21 6.67 -1.67
C TYR A 75 8.22 7.92 -2.56
N LEU A 76 7.58 9.01 -2.14
CA LEU A 76 7.52 10.26 -2.92
C LEU A 76 8.91 10.89 -3.15
N ARG A 77 9.87 10.66 -2.25
CA ARG A 77 11.26 11.11 -2.43
C ARG A 77 12.04 10.33 -3.49
N ARG A 78 11.55 9.17 -3.90
CA ARG A 78 12.22 8.27 -4.86
C ARG A 78 11.62 8.31 -6.26
N VAL A 79 10.48 8.99 -6.43
CA VAL A 79 9.71 9.08 -7.68
C VAL A 79 10.09 10.35 -8.43
N ASP A 80 10.41 10.22 -9.72
CA ASP A 80 10.64 11.35 -10.63
C ASP A 80 9.30 11.94 -11.13
N GLU A 81 9.32 13.18 -11.62
CA GLU A 81 8.12 13.98 -11.96
C GLU A 81 7.19 13.29 -12.98
N LEU A 82 7.75 12.59 -13.97
CA LEU A 82 6.98 11.86 -14.97
C LEU A 82 6.31 10.60 -14.37
N ASP A 83 7.05 9.88 -13.53
CA ASP A 83 6.53 8.70 -12.81
C ASP A 83 5.47 9.12 -11.76
N LEU A 84 5.52 10.36 -11.26
CA LEU A 84 4.52 10.92 -10.34
C LEU A 84 3.16 11.09 -11.00
N LEU A 85 3.13 11.55 -12.27
CA LEU A 85 1.89 11.73 -13.04
C LEU A 85 1.22 10.37 -13.32
N ASP A 86 1.98 9.38 -13.77
CA ASP A 86 1.45 8.03 -13.99
C ASP A 86 0.93 7.41 -12.68
N ASN A 87 1.62 7.67 -11.57
CA ASN A 87 1.20 7.17 -10.26
C ASN A 87 -0.04 7.91 -9.71
N LEU A 88 -0.22 9.19 -10.02
CA LEU A 88 -1.44 9.94 -9.70
C LEU A 88 -2.65 9.38 -10.46
N TRP A 89 -2.47 9.06 -11.74
CA TRP A 89 -3.49 8.41 -12.56
C TRP A 89 -3.80 6.99 -12.05
N ALA A 90 -2.80 6.20 -11.69
CA ALA A 90 -2.99 4.89 -11.09
C ALA A 90 -3.72 4.97 -9.73
N GLY A 91 -3.38 5.96 -8.90
CA GLY A 91 -4.04 6.23 -7.64
C GLY A 91 -5.50 6.64 -7.81
N LEU A 92 -5.79 7.50 -8.80
CA LEU A 92 -7.15 7.90 -9.16
C LEU A 92 -7.98 6.69 -9.60
N ILE A 93 -7.44 5.83 -10.47
CA ILE A 93 -8.13 4.60 -10.91
C ILE A 93 -8.39 3.67 -9.73
N GLY A 94 -7.39 3.44 -8.86
CA GLY A 94 -7.53 2.59 -7.69
C GLY A 94 -8.59 3.12 -6.72
N PHE A 95 -8.61 4.44 -6.48
CA PHE A 95 -9.63 5.10 -5.67
C PHE A 95 -11.02 4.95 -6.29
N SER A 96 -11.15 5.17 -7.61
CA SER A 96 -12.41 5.00 -8.33
C SER A 96 -12.92 3.56 -8.30
N VAL A 97 -12.05 2.56 -8.43
CA VAL A 97 -12.43 1.14 -8.32
C VAL A 97 -12.84 0.79 -6.89
N PHE A 98 -12.11 1.27 -5.89
CA PHE A 98 -12.47 1.09 -4.48
C PHE A 98 -13.86 1.66 -4.18
N PHE A 99 -14.14 2.89 -4.63
CA PHE A 99 -15.45 3.52 -4.45
C PHE A 99 -16.56 2.84 -5.28
N ALA A 100 -16.28 2.42 -6.51
CA ALA A 100 -17.24 1.67 -7.32
C ALA A 100 -17.55 0.28 -6.73
N GLY A 101 -16.56 -0.34 -6.08
CA GLY A 101 -16.69 -1.62 -5.38
C GLY A 101 -17.21 -1.50 -3.95
N PHE A 102 -17.34 -0.29 -3.41
CA PHE A 102 -18.11 0.00 -2.20
C PHE A 102 -19.58 0.15 -2.62
N PRO A 103 -20.42 -0.90 -2.53
CA PRO A 103 -21.86 -0.67 -2.54
C PRO A 103 -22.13 0.26 -1.37
N SER A 104 -22.60 1.47 -1.68
CA SER A 104 -23.03 2.46 -0.72
C SER A 104 -23.85 1.78 0.38
N GLY A 105 -23.38 1.87 1.62
CA GLY A 105 -24.00 1.31 2.82
C GLY A 105 -25.35 1.96 3.19
N THR A 106 -26.10 2.47 2.21
CA THR A 106 -27.47 2.97 2.38
C THR A 106 -28.54 1.94 2.02
N ALA A 107 -28.19 0.83 1.37
CA ALA A 107 -29.16 -0.23 1.08
C ALA A 107 -29.54 -1.09 2.30
N CYS A 108 -28.71 -1.15 3.35
CA CYS A 108 -28.93 -2.01 4.51
C CYS A 108 -29.65 -1.32 5.69
N ILE A 109 -29.86 0.00 5.65
CA ILE A 109 -30.55 0.75 6.71
C ILE A 109 -32.06 0.92 6.42
N SER A 110 -32.50 0.80 5.16
CA SER A 110 -33.91 1.01 4.78
C SER A 110 -34.85 -0.16 5.13
N SER A 111 -34.35 -1.40 5.22
CA SER A 111 -35.19 -2.58 5.47
C SER A 111 -35.44 -2.88 6.96
N ALA A 112 -34.76 -2.19 7.87
CA ALA A 112 -34.90 -2.39 9.32
C ALA A 112 -35.96 -1.47 9.98
N SER A 113 -36.42 -0.40 9.32
CA SER A 113 -37.39 0.55 9.91
C SER A 113 -38.83 0.41 9.41
N LEU A 114 -39.13 -0.58 8.55
CA LEU A 114 -40.48 -0.84 8.00
C LEU A 114 -41.18 -2.06 8.66
N ARG A 115 -40.66 -2.55 9.79
CA ARG A 115 -41.32 -3.56 10.64
C ARG A 115 -41.45 -3.07 12.09
N GLN A 116 -42.07 -1.92 12.27
CA GLN A 116 -42.74 -1.56 13.53
C GLN A 116 -44.15 -1.08 13.20
#